data_AF-A0A1V5DZ92-F1
#
_entry.id   AF-A0A1V5DZ92-F1
#
_cell.length_a   1.000
_cell.length_b   1.000
_cell.length_c   1.000
_cell.angle_alpha   90.00
_cell.angle_beta   90.00
_cell.angle_gamma   90.00
#
_symmetry.space_group_name_H-M   'P 1'
#
loop_
_entity.id
_entity.type
_entity.pdbx_description
1 polymer ?
#
loop_
_entity_poly.entity_id
_entity_poly.type
_entity_poly.pdbx_seq_one_letter_code
_entity_poly.pdbx_strand_id
1 'polypeptide(L)' 'MKKVLFNLNIIIDMLAKRNDHASAIKPFDFCVREITQGHVCSLEITTLAFFLTKEK' A
#
# COMPACT_ATOMS: atom_id res chain seq x y z
N MET A 1 -10.84 -16.03 -4.80
CA MET A 1 -9.74 -15.06 -4.58
C MET A 1 -9.82 -14.53 -3.16
N LYS A 2 -8.72 -14.51 -2.41
CA LYS A 2 -8.72 -13.96 -1.03
C LYS A 2 -8.73 -12.43 -1.10
N LYS A 3 -9.52 -11.79 -0.24
CA LYS A 3 -9.59 -10.33 -0.15
C LYS A 3 -8.62 -9.84 0.92
N VAL A 4 -7.83 -8.82 0.60
CA VAL A 4 -6.89 -8.19 1.52
C VAL A 4 -7.15 -6.70 1.58
N LEU A 5 -7.07 -6.15 2.79
CA LEU A 5 -7.17 -4.71 3.01
C LEU A 5 -5.77 -4.16 3.29
N PHE A 6 -5.33 -3.21 2.48
CA PHE A 6 -4.05 -2.55 2.65
C PHE A 6 -4.18 -1.41 3.66
N ASN A 7 -3.36 -1.48 4.69
CA ASN A 7 -3.13 -0.35 5.59
C ASN A 7 -2.13 0.63 4.98
N LEU A 8 -2.26 1.91 5.33
CA LEU A 8 -1.38 2.97 4.84
C LEU A 8 0.12 2.70 5.07
N ASN A 9 0.52 2.07 6.17
CA ASN A 9 1.94 1.81 6.43
C ASN A 9 2.56 0.92 5.35
N ILE A 10 1.86 -0.11 4.87
CA ILE A 10 2.34 -0.98 3.78
C ILE A 10 2.49 -0.19 2.48
N ILE A 11 1.57 0.77 2.23
CA ILE A 11 1.63 1.64 1.06
C ILE A 11 2.83 2.59 1.17
N ILE A 12 3.09 3.17 2.34
CA ILE A 12 4.25 4.03 2.59
C ILE A 12 5.57 3.26 2.47
N ASP A 13 5.67 2.05 3.04
CA ASP A 13 6.88 1.23 2.97
C ASP A 13 7.19 0.82 1.53
N MET A 14 6.15 0.59 0.71
CA MET A 14 6.29 0.36 -0.72
C MET A 14 6.75 1.63 -1.45
N LEU A 15 6.14 2.79 -1.23
CA LEU A 15 6.46 4.03 -1.96
C LEU A 15 7.79 4.66 -1.55
N ALA A 16 8.06 4.75 -0.26
CA ALA A 16 9.17 5.52 0.30
C ALA A 16 10.45 4.70 0.50
N LYS A 17 10.47 3.42 0.07
CA LYS A 17 11.58 2.47 0.30
C LYS A 17 12.07 2.48 1.76
N ARG A 18 11.14 2.66 2.71
CA ARG A 18 11.43 2.55 4.15
C ARG A 18 11.62 1.06 4.52
N ASN A 19 11.88 0.79 5.80
CA ASN A 19 12.20 -0.55 6.33
C ASN A 19 11.41 -1.68 5.63
N ASP A 20 12.12 -2.74 5.22
CA ASP A 20 11.57 -3.95 4.59
C ASP A 20 10.62 -3.73 3.39
N HIS A 21 11.02 -2.83 2.49
CA HIS A 21 10.39 -2.62 1.18
C HIS A 21 10.11 -3.93 0.41
N ALA A 22 10.99 -4.94 0.54
CA ALA A 22 10.83 -6.24 -0.12
C ALA A 22 9.59 -7.01 0.38
N SER A 23 9.32 -6.99 1.69
CA SER A 23 8.08 -7.56 2.23
C SER A 23 6.85 -6.74 1.85
N ALA A 24 6.96 -5.41 1.81
CA ALA A 24 5.86 -4.54 1.41
C ALA A 24 5.44 -4.74 -0.05
N ILE A 25 6.36 -5.05 -0.97
CA ILE A 25 6.06 -5.34 -2.39
C ILE A 25 5.23 -6.62 -2.58
N LYS A 26 5.52 -7.68 -1.82
CA LYS A 26 4.88 -9.00 -1.99
C LYS A 26 3.35 -8.98 -2.08
N PRO A 27 2.62 -8.32 -1.16
CA PRO A 27 1.15 -8.26 -1.27
C PRO A 27 0.67 -7.49 -2.50
N PHE A 28 1.42 -6.49 -3.01
CA PHE A 28 1.08 -5.83 -4.28
C PHE A 28 1.31 -6.75 -5.48
N ASP A 29 2.43 -7.49 -5.53
CA ASP A 29 2.70 -8.48 -6.59
C ASP A 29 1.61 -9.55 -6.64
N PHE A 30 1.12 -10.02 -5.49
CA PHE A 30 -0.02 -10.94 -5.43
C PHE A 30 -1.32 -10.36 -5.99
N CYS A 31 -1.53 -9.04 -5.84
CA CYS A 31 -2.67 -8.37 -6.47
C CYS A 31 -2.49 -8.24 -7.98
N VAL A 32 -1.29 -7.88 -8.46
CA VAL A 32 -0.96 -7.77 -9.89
C VAL A 32 -1.09 -9.12 -10.60
N ARG A 33 -0.69 -10.21 -9.93
CA ARG A 33 -0.82 -11.59 -10.41
C ARG A 33 -2.21 -12.20 -10.23
N GLU A 34 -3.19 -11.41 -9.79
CA GLU A 34 -4.57 -11.85 -9.53
C GLU A 34 -4.71 -13.02 -8.53
N ILE A 35 -3.72 -13.20 -7.66
CA ILE A 35 -3.73 -14.20 -6.57
C ILE A 35 -4.66 -13.74 -5.44
N THR A 36 -4.64 -12.43 -5.16
CA THR A 36 -5.45 -11.78 -4.13
C THR A 36 -6.14 -10.53 -4.66
N GLN A 37 -7.31 -10.20 -4.12
CA GLN A 37 -8.02 -8.97 -4.42
C GLN A 37 -7.65 -7.91 -3.37
N GLY A 38 -6.93 -6.87 -3.80
CA GLY A 38 -6.53 -5.76 -2.95
C GLY A 38 -7.60 -4.69 -2.80
N HIS A 39 -7.79 -4.21 -1.58
CA HIS A 39 -8.67 -3.08 -1.25
C HIS A 39 -7.92 -2.05 -0.42
N VAL A 40 -8.27 -0.78 -0.57
CA VAL A 40 -7.75 0.33 0.24
C VAL A 40 -8.94 1.17 0.68
N CYS A 41 -9.01 1.54 1.96
CA CYS A 41 -10.03 2.47 2.43
C CYS A 41 -9.78 3.87 1.88
N SER A 42 -10.84 4.62 1.54
CA SER A 42 -10.73 6.01 1.10
C SER A 42 -9.95 6.89 2.09
N LEU A 43 -10.10 6.64 3.38
CA LEU A 43 -9.34 7.33 4.44
C LEU A 43 -7.82 7.16 4.29
N GLU A 44 -7.35 5.96 3.94
CA GLU A 44 -5.92 5.68 3.76
C GLU A 44 -5.38 6.46 2.54
N ILE A 45 -6.18 6.57 1.47
CA ILE A 45 -5.85 7.36 0.28
C ILE A 45 -5.76 8.85 0.62
N THR A 46 -6.75 9.39 1.33
CA THR A 46 -6.76 10.81 1.76
C THR A 46 -5.57 11.12 2.67
N THR A 47 -5.24 10.21 3.60
CA THR A 47 -4.11 10.38 4.52
C THR A 47 -2.77 10.33 3.78
N LEU A 48 -2.62 9.40 2.82
CA LEU A 48 -1.45 9.36 1.94
C LEU A 48 -1.29 10.67 1.15
N ALA A 49 -2.38 11.19 0.57
CA ALA A 49 -2.36 12.44 -0.18
C ALA A 49 -1.93 13.62 0.70
N PHE A 50 -2.41 13.69 1.94
CA PHE A 50 -1.96 14.69 2.91
C PHE A 50 -0.45 14.57 3.19
N PHE A 51 0.09 13.37 3.41
CA PHE A 51 1.53 13.20 3.63
C PHE A 51 2.36 13.62 2.41
N LEU A 52 1.98 13.20 1.21
CA LEU A 52 2.71 13.52 -0.02
C LEU A 52 2.64 15.01 -0.41
N THR A 53 1.59 15.72 0.00
CA THR A 53 1.45 17.16 -0.26
C THR A 53 2.16 18.01 0.79
N LYS A 54 2.27 17.55 2.04
CA LYS A 54 2.96 18.26 3.12
C LYS A 54 4.49 18.18 3.05
N GLU A 55 5.03 17.22 2.29
CA GLU A 55 6.48 17.12 2.01
C GLU A 55 6.97 18.07 0.90
N LYS A 56 6.11 18.96 0.39
CA LYS A 56 6.48 20.09 -0.49
C LYS A 56 6.52 21.41 0.29
#